data_AF-A0A9P8XT36-F1
#
_entry.id   AF-A0A9P8XT36-F1
#
_cell.length_a   1.000
_cell.length_b   1.000
_cell.length_c   1.000
_cell.angle_alpha   90.00
_cell.angle_beta   90.00
_cell.angle_gamma   90.00
#
_symmetry.space_group_name_H-M   'P 1'
#
loop_
_entity.id
_entity.type
_entity.pdbx_description
1 polymer ?
#
loop_
_entity_poly.entity_id
_entity_poly.type
_entity_poly.pdbx_seq_one_letter_code
_entity_poly.pdbx_strand_id
1 'polypeptide(L)' 'MSIVGPYCTSSRINLAQCELYLLVSALTLRVLPHMELFEATEKDVKYDRDMFIPLTKSSSKGVRVTIS' A
#
# COMPACT_ATOMS: atom_id res chain seq x y z
N MET A 1 34.89 -11.40 -11.24
CA MET A 1 33.63 -11.80 -11.92
C MET A 1 32.58 -11.87 -10.80
N SER A 2 31.79 -10.84 -10.51
CA SER A 2 30.77 -10.26 -11.39
C SER A 2 30.68 -8.75 -11.23
N ILE A 3 30.84 -8.06 -12.34
CA ILE A 3 30.57 -6.64 -12.50
C ILE A 3 29.08 -6.54 -12.83
N VAL A 4 28.23 -6.27 -11.84
CA VAL A 4 26.83 -5.92 -12.10
C VAL A 4 26.83 -4.45 -12.48
N GLY A 5 26.71 -4.18 -13.78
CA GLY A 5 26.68 -2.82 -14.35
C GLY A 5 25.42 -2.02 -13.95
N PRO A 6 25.40 -0.70 -14.25
CA PRO A 6 24.40 0.26 -13.76
C PRO A 6 23.00 0.16 -14.41
N TYR A 7 22.63 -0.95 -15.04
CA TYR A 7 21.40 -1.09 -15.83
C TYR A 7 20.30 -1.95 -15.17
N CYS A 8 20.49 -2.42 -13.93
CA CYS A 8 19.57 -3.37 -13.27
C CYS A 8 18.45 -2.73 -12.40
N THR A 9 18.28 -1.41 -12.37
CA THR A 9 17.23 -0.78 -11.53
C THR A 9 15.88 -0.63 -12.26
N SER A 10 15.85 -0.63 -13.59
CA SER A 10 14.63 -0.37 -14.37
C SER A 10 13.60 -1.51 -14.30
N SER A 11 14.02 -2.77 -14.21
CA SER A 11 13.06 -3.90 -14.24
C SER A 11 12.21 -3.97 -12.97
N ARG A 12 12.78 -3.60 -11.81
CA ARG A 12 12.08 -3.67 -10.52
C ARG A 12 11.01 -2.59 -10.37
N ILE A 13 11.25 -1.39 -10.90
CA ILE A 13 10.27 -0.30 -10.85
C ILE A 13 9.06 -0.63 -11.72
N ASN A 14 9.28 -1.12 -12.94
CA ASN A 14 8.18 -1.53 -13.83
C ASN A 14 7.37 -2.69 -13.23
N LEU A 15 8.04 -3.67 -12.60
CA LEU A 15 7.35 -4.80 -11.95
C LEU A 15 6.49 -4.34 -10.77
N ALA A 16 7.05 -3.52 -9.87
CA ALA A 16 6.31 -3.00 -8.71
C ALA A 16 5.11 -2.14 -9.14
N GLN A 17 5.24 -1.38 -10.23
CA GLN A 17 4.13 -0.61 -10.79
C GLN A 17 3.02 -1.54 -11.31
N CYS A 18 3.37 -2.58 -12.08
CA CYS A 18 2.38 -3.55 -12.56
C CYS A 18 1.64 -4.25 -11.42
N GLU A 19 2.37 -4.70 -10.39
CA GLU A 19 1.75 -5.31 -9.20
C GLU A 19 0.79 -4.36 -8.51
N LEU A 20 1.20 -3.10 -8.32
CA LEU A 20 0.33 -2.07 -7.74
C LEU A 20 -0.93 -1.85 -8.59
N TYR A 21 -0.80 -1.75 -9.91
CA TYR A 21 -1.95 -1.57 -10.81
C TYR A 21 -2.92 -2.76 -10.76
N LEU A 22 -2.41 -3.99 -10.76
CA LEU A 22 -3.23 -5.20 -10.70
C LEU A 22 -3.95 -5.29 -9.34
N LEU A 23 -3.23 -5.05 -8.24
CA LEU A 23 -3.81 -5.07 -6.89
C LEU A 23 -4.86 -3.97 -6.71
N VAL A 24 -4.58 -2.75 -7.13
CA VAL A 24 -5.53 -1.63 -7.03
C VAL A 24 -6.78 -1.89 -7.87
N SER A 25 -6.62 -2.42 -9.08
CA SER A 25 -7.76 -2.77 -9.94
C SER A 25 -8.61 -3.88 -9.33
N ALA A 26 -7.98 -4.93 -8.81
CA ALA A 26 -8.67 -6.03 -8.15
C ALA A 26 -9.39 -5.55 -6.87
N LEU A 27 -8.73 -4.73 -6.05
CA LEU A 27 -9.30 -4.17 -4.84
C LEU A 27 -10.51 -3.28 -5.18
N THR A 28 -10.36 -2.37 -6.15
CA THR A 28 -11.41 -1.41 -6.53
C THR A 28 -12.67 -2.09 -7.07
N LEU A 29 -12.51 -3.12 -7.89
CA LEU A 29 -13.65 -3.77 -8.54
C LEU A 29 -14.30 -4.86 -7.68
N ARG A 30 -13.54 -5.53 -6.81
CA ARG A 30 -14.04 -6.73 -6.11
C ARG A 30 -14.16 -6.57 -4.60
N VAL A 31 -13.37 -5.69 -3.99
CA VAL A 31 -13.21 -5.68 -2.54
C VAL A 31 -13.71 -4.38 -1.91
N LEU A 32 -13.37 -3.21 -2.48
CA LEU A 32 -13.85 -1.91 -2.01
C LEU A 32 -15.39 -1.79 -1.96
N PRO A 33 -16.18 -2.31 -2.93
CA PRO A 33 -17.64 -2.22 -2.86
C PRO A 33 -18.27 -2.98 -1.70
N HIS A 34 -17.53 -3.94 -1.12
CA HIS A 34 -17.98 -4.84 -0.06
C HIS A 34 -17.19 -4.66 1.24
N MET A 35 -16.25 -3.69 1.28
CA MET A 35 -15.41 -3.42 2.45
C MET A 35 -16.06 -2.39 3.35
N GLU A 36 -16.22 -2.76 4.62
CA GLU A 36 -16.55 -1.81 5.68
C GLU A 36 -15.35 -1.65 6.61
N LEU A 37 -15.12 -0.41 7.06
CA LEU A 37 -14.04 -0.09 7.98
C LEU A 37 -14.34 -0.71 9.35
N PHE A 38 -13.45 -1.58 9.81
CA PHE A 38 -13.64 -2.33 11.05
C PHE A 38 -12.65 -1.87 12.12
N GLU A 39 -13.15 -1.36 13.24
CA GLU A 39 -12.34 -0.93 14.40
C GLU A 39 -11.22 0.08 14.08
N ALA A 40 -11.27 0.76 12.93
CA ALA A 40 -10.35 1.83 12.57
C ALA A 40 -11.09 3.17 12.56
N THR A 41 -10.48 4.20 13.14
CA THR A 41 -11.01 5.56 13.11
C THR A 41 -10.32 6.38 12.01
N GLU A 42 -10.91 7.50 11.61
CA GLU A 42 -10.32 8.38 10.59
C GLU A 42 -8.88 8.83 10.94
N LYS A 43 -8.54 8.84 12.23
CA LYS A 43 -7.19 9.14 12.75
C LYS A 43 -6.17 8.04 12.47
N ASP A 44 -6.60 6.81 12.26
CA ASP A 44 -5.76 5.66 11.90
C ASP A 44 -5.40 5.66 10.40
N VAL A 45 -6.23 6.32 9.59
CA VAL A 45 -6.06 6.43 8.13
C VAL A 45 -5.29 7.70 7.75
N LYS A 46 -5.40 8.77 8.56
CA LYS A 46 -4.69 10.03 8.31
C LYS A 46 -3.19 9.83 8.39
N TYR A 47 -2.48 10.30 7.36
CA TYR A 47 -1.03 10.31 7.33
C TYR A 47 -0.46 11.11 8.49
N ASP A 48 0.49 10.49 9.19
CA ASP A 48 1.29 11.19 10.18
C ASP A 48 2.29 12.11 9.46
N ARG A 49 2.06 13.43 9.57
CA ARG A 49 2.87 14.44 8.85
C ARG A 49 4.20 14.72 9.52
N ASP A 50 4.45 14.16 10.69
CA ASP A 50 5.68 14.37 11.45
C ASP A 50 6.77 13.33 11.09
N MET A 51 6.46 12.39 10.19
CA MET A 51 7.37 11.31 9.79
C MET A 51 7.85 11.46 8.34
N PHE A 52 9.17 11.34 8.13
CA PHE A 52 9.83 11.45 6.81
C PHE A 52 9.33 10.43 5.78
N ILE A 53 8.78 9.31 6.26
CA ILE A 53 8.11 8.29 5.45
C ILE A 53 6.63 8.32 5.84
N PRO A 54 5.70 8.42 4.88
CA PRO A 54 4.28 8.43 5.19
C PRO A 54 3.87 7.08 5.79
N LEU A 55 3.72 7.05 7.11
CA LEU A 55 3.21 5.90 7.86
C LEU A 55 1.92 6.29 8.57
N THR A 56 1.10 5.28 8.84
CA THR A 56 0.00 5.42 9.80
C THR A 56 0.60 5.61 11.20
N LYS A 57 -0.13 6.33 12.06
CA LYS A 57 0.32 6.63 13.43
C LYS A 57 0.82 5.36 14.14
N SER A 58 1.96 5.42 14.83
CA SER A 58 2.60 4.24 15.45
C SER A 58 1.73 3.52 16.49
N SER A 59 0.71 4.19 17.04
CA SER A 59 -0.25 3.60 17.99
C SER A 59 -1.46 2.96 17.30
N SER A 60 -1.55 3.06 15.97
CA SER A 60 -2.65 2.52 15.18
C SER A 60 -2.48 1.02 15.00
N LYS A 61 -3.60 0.28 15.04
CA LYS A 61 -3.62 -1.14 14.68
C LYS A 61 -3.62 -1.37 13.15
N GLY A 62 -3.47 -0.31 12.37
CA GLY A 62 -3.51 -0.32 10.91
C GLY A 62 -4.93 -0.26 10.36
N VAL A 63 -5.06 -0.20 9.02
CA VAL A 63 -6.35 -0.21 8.34
C VAL A 63 -6.89 -1.64 8.34
N ARG A 64 -7.99 -1.86 9.07
CA ARG A 64 -8.70 -3.15 9.15
C ARG A 64 -10.07 -3.01 8.52
N VAL A 65 -10.45 -4.02 7.76
CA VAL A 65 -11.65 -4.02 6.94
C VAL A 65 -12.32 -5.38 7.03
N THR A 66 -13.64 -5.37 7.11
CA THR A 66 -14.48 -6.57 7.03
C THR A 66 -15.10 -6.61 5.63
N ILE A 67 -15.13 -7.80 5.03
CA ILE A 67 -15.82 -8.04 3.75
C ILE A 67 -17.15 -8.70 4.09
N SER A 68 -18.27 -8.08 3.68
CA SER A 68 -19.63 -8.56 3.95
C SER A 68 -20.29 -9.15 2.71
#